data_AF-A0A1Q5SBJ4-F1
#
_entry.id   AF-A0A1Q5SBJ4-F1
#
_cell.length_a   1.000
_cell.length_b   1.000
_cell.length_c   1.000
_cell.angle_alpha   90.00
_cell.angle_beta   90.00
_cell.angle_gamma   90.00
#
_symmetry.space_group_name_H-M   'P 1'
#
loop_
_entity.id
_entity.type
_entity.pdbx_description
1 polymer ?
#
loop_
_entity_poly.entity_id
_entity_poly.type
_entity_poly.pdbx_seq_one_letter_code
_entity_poly.pdbx_strand_id
1 'polypeptide(L)'
;MVLSSRRVIMTRLHFASALLPSGWANDVQVTDSNVLVGVAADELRQLEYGQRLRYLERNVLCGGAGRSTGRTLFDHALAGGAKALAQTTAGLTHGARADIVTLDTAHPSLAGREQDAVIDGWIFAASSGAIDCVWAGGHKVVEGGRHKLRQAARERFNAAVRRLFA
;
A
#
# COMPACT_ATOMS: atom_id res chain seq x y z
N MET A 1 10.90 41.15 20.54
CA MET A 1 10.89 40.66 21.94
C MET A 1 9.78 39.62 22.08
N VAL A 2 10.21 38.36 22.29
CA VAL A 2 9.49 37.18 22.85
C VAL A 2 8.16 36.69 22.22
N LEU A 3 8.32 35.64 21.41
CA LEU A 3 7.61 34.34 21.32
C LEU A 3 6.16 34.19 21.84
N SER A 4 5.28 33.64 20.99
CA SER A 4 4.30 32.64 21.43
C SER A 4 4.03 31.60 20.33
N SER A 5 4.29 30.35 20.70
CA SER A 5 4.26 29.14 19.90
C SER A 5 2.83 28.81 19.42
N ARG A 6 2.62 28.80 18.10
CA ARG A 6 1.42 28.17 17.53
C ARG A 6 1.69 26.68 17.38
N ARG A 7 1.14 25.91 18.33
CA ARG A 7 0.89 24.47 18.21
C ARG A 7 0.25 24.20 16.85
N VAL A 8 0.85 23.32 16.06
CA VAL A 8 0.17 22.68 14.93
C VAL A 8 -0.69 21.57 15.53
N ILE A 9 -1.96 21.88 15.81
CA ILE A 9 -2.97 20.86 16.10
C ILE A 9 -3.45 20.35 14.73
N MET A 10 -3.24 19.05 14.48
CA MET A 10 -3.67 18.38 13.24
C MET A 10 -5.18 18.11 13.29
N THR A 11 -6.01 19.11 13.00
CA THR A 11 -7.47 19.07 13.19
C THR A 11 -8.28 18.61 11.97
N ARG A 12 -7.66 18.22 10.85
CA ARG A 12 -8.36 17.62 9.71
C ARG A 12 -7.56 16.46 9.14
N LEU A 13 -7.98 15.24 9.47
CA LEU A 13 -7.71 14.07 8.64
C LEU A 13 -8.56 14.19 7.37
N HIS A 14 -7.92 14.14 6.20
CA HIS A 14 -8.62 13.99 4.91
C HIS A 14 -9.35 12.64 4.77
N PHE A 15 -9.33 11.78 5.79
CA PHE A 15 -10.05 10.49 5.86
C PHE A 15 -11.57 10.60 5.71
N ALA A 16 -12.20 11.73 6.05
CA ALA A 16 -13.67 11.80 6.11
C ALA A 16 -14.35 11.58 4.75
N SER A 17 -13.72 11.97 3.64
CA SER A 17 -14.21 11.70 2.27
C SER A 17 -13.87 10.29 1.79
N ALA A 18 -12.70 9.76 2.17
CA ALA A 18 -12.30 8.38 1.90
C ALA A 18 -13.21 7.34 2.58
N LEU A 19 -13.93 7.74 3.64
CA LEU A 19 -14.91 6.89 4.33
C LEU A 19 -16.32 6.95 3.71
N LEU A 20 -16.52 7.66 2.59
CA LEU A 20 -17.79 7.65 1.86
C LEU A 20 -17.74 6.58 0.75
N PRO A 21 -18.83 5.83 0.50
CA PRO A 21 -18.86 4.73 -0.48
C PRO A 21 -18.37 5.10 -1.89
N SER A 22 -18.45 6.37 -2.28
CA SER A 22 -18.02 6.89 -3.58
C SER A 22 -16.73 7.73 -3.56
N GLY A 23 -16.26 8.13 -2.38
CA GLY A 23 -15.12 9.07 -2.25
C GLY A 23 -13.76 8.39 -2.40
N TRP A 24 -13.62 7.20 -1.83
CA TRP A 24 -12.37 6.44 -1.80
C TRP A 24 -11.82 6.06 -3.18
N ALA A 25 -12.70 5.94 -4.20
CA ALA A 25 -12.34 5.49 -5.54
C ALA A 25 -11.37 6.42 -6.28
N ASN A 26 -11.25 7.68 -5.81
CA ASN A 26 -10.33 8.69 -6.33
C ASN A 26 -9.15 8.98 -5.38
N ASP A 27 -9.10 8.29 -4.24
CA ASP A 27 -8.08 8.53 -3.22
C ASP A 27 -6.84 7.69 -3.48
N VAL A 28 -5.69 8.34 -3.30
CA VAL A 28 -4.37 7.79 -3.56
C VAL A 28 -3.86 7.16 -2.28
N GLN A 29 -3.29 5.97 -2.36
CA GLN A 29 -2.55 5.42 -1.23
C GLN A 29 -1.22 6.14 -1.07
N VAL A 30 -1.01 6.73 0.10
CA VAL A 30 0.22 7.44 0.45
C VAL A 30 0.63 6.98 1.84
N THR A 31 1.88 6.53 1.98
CA THR A 31 2.52 6.45 3.28
C THR A 31 2.94 7.86 3.70
N ASP A 32 2.45 8.34 4.85
CA ASP A 32 2.58 9.75 5.23
C ASP A 32 3.80 9.99 6.15
N SER A 33 3.60 9.76 7.44
CA SER A 33 4.53 9.80 8.54
C SER A 33 5.57 8.67 8.50
N ASN A 34 5.33 7.64 7.67
CA ASN A 34 6.16 6.44 7.57
C ASN A 34 6.34 5.70 8.91
N VAL A 35 5.41 5.87 9.87
CA VAL A 35 5.44 5.17 11.16
C VAL A 35 5.45 3.65 10.97
N LEU A 36 4.69 3.18 9.99
CA LEU A 36 4.79 1.84 9.45
C LEU A 36 4.78 1.94 7.93
N VAL A 37 5.92 1.65 7.29
CA VAL A 37 5.94 1.42 5.84
C VAL A 37 5.53 -0.02 5.61
N GLY A 38 4.21 -0.23 5.60
CA GLY A 38 3.62 -1.50 5.21
C GLY A 38 3.82 -1.78 3.73
N VAL A 39 3.64 -3.03 3.33
CA VAL A 39 3.40 -3.33 1.91
C VAL A 39 2.05 -2.71 1.55
N ALA A 40 1.78 -2.32 0.29
CA ALA A 40 0.48 -1.74 -0.11
C ALA A 40 -0.75 -2.49 0.47
N ALA A 41 -0.62 -3.80 0.67
CA ALA A 41 -1.56 -4.65 1.42
C ALA A 41 -2.01 -4.09 2.78
N ASP A 42 -1.10 -3.56 3.61
CA ASP A 42 -1.40 -3.06 4.95
C ASP A 42 -2.33 -1.85 4.93
N GLU A 43 -2.10 -0.92 4.01
CA GLU A 43 -2.92 0.27 3.84
C GLU A 43 -4.31 -0.09 3.26
N LEU A 44 -4.35 -0.97 2.25
CA LEU A 44 -5.62 -1.43 1.66
C LEU A 44 -6.46 -2.18 2.71
N ARG A 45 -5.81 -3.01 3.53
CA ARG A 45 -6.47 -3.74 4.62
C ARG A 45 -7.00 -2.81 5.69
N GLN A 46 -6.21 -1.83 6.13
CA GLN A 46 -6.65 -0.83 7.10
C GLN A 46 -7.83 -0.01 6.58
N LEU A 47 -7.81 0.39 5.31
CA LEU A 47 -8.90 1.13 4.68
C LEU A 47 -10.22 0.34 4.72
N GLU A 48 -10.22 -0.92 4.29
CA GLU A 48 -11.40 -1.79 4.36
C GLU A 48 -11.84 -2.04 5.80
N TYR A 49 -10.92 -2.36 6.70
CA TYR A 49 -11.26 -2.67 8.09
C TYR A 49 -11.84 -1.46 8.82
N GLY A 50 -11.37 -0.25 8.51
CA GLY A 50 -11.97 0.99 8.99
C GLY A 50 -13.44 1.12 8.59
N GLN A 51 -13.78 0.78 7.34
CA GLN A 51 -15.18 0.77 6.90
C GLN A 51 -16.00 -0.30 7.61
N ARG A 52 -15.45 -1.51 7.78
CA ARG A 52 -16.13 -2.60 8.49
C ARG A 52 -16.49 -2.20 9.91
N LEU A 53 -15.56 -1.57 10.62
CA LEU A 53 -15.80 -1.09 11.98
C LEU A 53 -16.86 0.01 12.03
N ARG A 54 -16.87 0.91 11.04
CA ARG A 54 -17.85 2.00 10.97
C ARG A 54 -19.27 1.51 10.64
N TYR A 55 -19.39 0.61 9.68
CA TYR A 55 -20.68 0.18 9.13
C TYR A 55 -21.19 -1.14 9.73
N LEU A 56 -20.36 -1.83 10.52
CA LEU A 56 -20.65 -3.15 11.07
C LEU A 56 -20.96 -4.21 10.00
N GLU A 57 -20.37 -4.05 8.82
CA GLU A 57 -20.55 -4.91 7.65
C GLU A 57 -19.21 -5.49 7.17
N ARG A 58 -19.25 -6.45 6.25
CA ARG A 58 -18.06 -7.05 5.60
C ARG A 58 -18.06 -6.75 4.12
N ASN A 59 -16.87 -6.71 3.52
CA ASN A 59 -16.67 -6.45 2.09
C ASN A 59 -17.26 -5.09 1.67
N VAL A 60 -17.07 -4.07 2.50
CA VAL A 60 -17.73 -2.76 2.34
C VAL A 60 -17.28 -2.09 1.04
N LEU A 61 -16.00 -2.23 0.69
CA LEU A 61 -15.41 -1.60 -0.49
C LEU A 61 -15.34 -2.53 -1.72
N CYS A 62 -16.06 -3.65 -1.75
CA CYS A 62 -16.01 -4.58 -2.89
C CYS A 62 -16.59 -4.01 -4.20
N GLY A 63 -17.40 -2.96 -4.12
CA GLY A 63 -18.00 -2.30 -5.29
C GLY A 63 -19.13 -3.10 -5.95
N GLY A 64 -19.72 -4.07 -5.23
CA GLY A 64 -20.88 -4.85 -5.69
C GLY A 64 -20.87 -6.30 -5.21
N ALA A 65 -22.05 -6.92 -5.14
CA ALA A 65 -22.19 -8.30 -4.70
C ALA A 65 -21.34 -9.26 -5.55
N GLY A 66 -20.66 -10.20 -4.89
CA GLY A 66 -19.83 -11.22 -5.54
C GLY A 66 -18.46 -10.76 -6.05
N ARG A 67 -18.10 -9.49 -5.88
CA ARG A 67 -16.77 -8.96 -6.28
C ARG A 67 -15.72 -9.17 -5.20
N SER A 68 -14.47 -9.36 -5.62
CA SER A 68 -13.31 -9.39 -4.73
C SER A 68 -13.04 -7.99 -4.16
N THR A 69 -13.02 -7.89 -2.83
CA THR A 69 -12.69 -6.65 -2.14
C THR A 69 -11.26 -6.22 -2.40
N GLY A 70 -10.31 -7.16 -2.33
CA GLY A 70 -8.89 -6.90 -2.52
C GLY A 70 -8.60 -6.44 -3.94
N ARG A 71 -9.21 -7.09 -4.95
CA ARG A 71 -9.07 -6.67 -6.35
C ARG A 71 -9.58 -5.26 -6.58
N THR A 72 -10.80 -4.97 -6.11
CA THR A 72 -11.41 -3.64 -6.25
C THR A 72 -10.53 -2.58 -5.59
N LEU A 73 -10.05 -2.81 -4.37
CA LEU A 73 -9.13 -1.89 -3.70
C LEU A 73 -7.82 -1.67 -4.47
N PHE A 74 -7.20 -2.75 -4.95
CA PHE A 74 -5.94 -2.68 -5.69
C PHE A 74 -6.07 -1.89 -7.00
N ASP A 75 -7.10 -2.17 -7.80
CA ASP A 75 -7.32 -1.50 -9.09
C ASP A 75 -7.55 0.01 -8.92
N HIS A 76 -8.34 0.39 -7.91
CA HIS A 76 -8.59 1.79 -7.59
C HIS A 76 -7.34 2.49 -7.05
N ALA A 77 -6.56 1.85 -6.18
CA ALA A 77 -5.31 2.41 -5.69
C ALA A 77 -4.28 2.60 -6.82
N LEU A 78 -4.19 1.65 -7.76
CA LEU A 78 -3.32 1.75 -8.94
C LEU A 78 -3.74 2.92 -9.83
N ALA A 79 -5.03 3.03 -10.15
CA ALA A 79 -5.55 4.10 -11.01
C ALA A 79 -5.42 5.48 -10.35
N GLY A 80 -5.76 5.61 -9.06
CA GLY A 80 -5.62 6.83 -8.28
C GLY A 80 -4.16 7.26 -8.17
N GLY A 81 -3.27 6.33 -7.81
CA GLY A 81 -1.83 6.57 -7.71
C GLY A 81 -1.20 7.02 -9.03
N ALA A 82 -1.54 6.36 -10.14
CA ALA A 82 -1.08 6.77 -11.46
C ALA A 82 -1.50 8.20 -11.79
N LYS A 83 -2.76 8.54 -11.54
CA LYS A 83 -3.29 9.91 -11.74
C LYS A 83 -2.54 10.94 -10.89
N ALA A 84 -2.33 10.67 -9.60
CA ALA A 84 -1.67 11.62 -8.71
C ALA A 84 -0.18 11.81 -9.01
N LEU A 85 0.49 10.77 -9.50
CA LEU A 85 1.88 10.83 -9.96
C LEU A 85 2.00 11.34 -11.41
N ALA A 86 0.89 11.79 -12.03
CA ALA A 86 0.83 12.21 -13.42
C ALA A 86 1.42 11.17 -14.40
N GLN A 87 1.26 9.88 -14.08
CA GLN A 87 1.62 8.79 -14.97
C GLN A 87 0.50 8.57 -15.99
N THR A 88 0.82 8.78 -17.27
CA THR A 88 -0.14 8.65 -18.38
C THR A 88 -0.51 7.20 -18.70
N THR A 89 0.33 6.23 -18.31
CA THR A 89 0.08 4.80 -18.51
C THR A 89 0.63 4.02 -17.33
N ALA A 90 -0.22 3.20 -16.70
CA ALA A 90 0.12 2.37 -15.55
C ALA A 90 -0.47 0.97 -15.70
N GLY A 91 0.14 0.00 -15.03
CA GLY A 91 -0.20 -1.42 -15.13
C GLY A 91 0.64 -2.18 -16.16
N LEU A 92 0.34 -3.47 -16.30
CA LEU A 92 1.05 -4.38 -17.22
C LEU A 92 0.51 -4.23 -18.65
N THR A 93 0.86 -3.11 -19.29
CA THR A 93 0.45 -2.81 -20.67
C THR A 93 1.60 -2.20 -21.46
N HIS A 94 1.54 -2.31 -22.79
CA HIS A 94 2.55 -1.76 -23.67
C HIS A 94 2.67 -0.24 -23.50
N GLY A 95 3.90 0.27 -23.44
CA GLY A 95 4.17 1.69 -23.22
C GLY A 95 4.17 2.14 -21.75
N ALA A 96 3.70 1.30 -20.81
CA ALA A 96 3.84 1.57 -19.38
C ALA A 96 5.30 1.37 -18.92
N ARG A 97 5.68 2.05 -17.84
CA ARG A 97 6.94 1.77 -17.14
C ARG A 97 6.90 0.33 -16.59
N ALA A 98 7.99 -0.41 -16.73
CA ALA A 98 8.10 -1.78 -16.22
C ALA A 98 8.29 -1.82 -14.68
N ASP A 99 7.25 -1.39 -13.96
CA ASP A 99 7.12 -1.47 -12.52
C ASP A 99 6.26 -2.68 -12.17
N ILE A 100 6.89 -3.74 -11.64
CA ILE A 100 6.28 -5.07 -11.51
C ILE A 100 6.57 -5.61 -10.11
N VAL A 101 5.57 -6.25 -9.51
CA VAL A 101 5.71 -6.99 -8.25
C VAL A 101 5.26 -8.43 -8.51
N THR A 102 6.06 -9.41 -8.07
CA THR A 102 5.63 -10.81 -8.02
C THR A 102 5.37 -11.24 -6.59
N LEU A 103 4.44 -12.16 -6.42
CA LEU A 103 4.10 -12.75 -5.14
C LEU A 103 4.66 -14.18 -5.05
N ASP A 104 5.09 -14.57 -3.85
CA ASP A 104 5.48 -15.95 -3.56
C ASP A 104 4.23 -16.83 -3.48
N THR A 105 3.95 -17.59 -4.53
CA THR A 105 2.80 -18.50 -4.59
C THR A 105 2.93 -19.70 -3.64
N ALA A 106 4.12 -19.98 -3.13
CA ALA A 106 4.33 -21.01 -2.10
C ALA A 106 4.04 -20.49 -0.68
N HIS A 107 3.84 -19.18 -0.51
CA HIS A 107 3.48 -18.59 0.77
C HIS A 107 2.18 -19.23 1.31
N PRO A 108 2.09 -19.62 2.61
CA PRO A 108 0.92 -20.33 3.15
C PRO A 108 -0.42 -19.61 2.94
N SER A 109 -0.44 -18.28 3.00
CA SER A 109 -1.65 -17.48 2.73
C SER A 109 -2.06 -17.43 1.25
N LEU A 110 -1.19 -17.85 0.33
CA LEU A 110 -1.37 -17.78 -1.13
C LEU A 110 -1.44 -19.14 -1.82
N ALA A 111 -0.91 -20.20 -1.18
CA ALA A 111 -0.87 -21.54 -1.72
C ALA A 111 -2.25 -22.02 -2.20
N GLY A 112 -2.33 -22.43 -3.47
CA GLY A 112 -3.55 -22.94 -4.10
C GLY A 112 -4.61 -21.89 -4.44
N ARG A 113 -4.33 -20.59 -4.22
CA ARG A 113 -5.23 -19.51 -4.64
C ARG A 113 -4.98 -19.14 -6.09
N GLU A 114 -6.04 -18.75 -6.78
CA GLU A 114 -5.99 -18.33 -8.17
C GLU A 114 -6.73 -17.00 -8.39
N GLN A 115 -6.39 -16.30 -9.47
CA GLN A 115 -7.07 -15.06 -9.88
C GLN A 115 -7.14 -14.03 -8.73
N ASP A 116 -8.30 -13.40 -8.54
CA ASP A 116 -8.52 -12.38 -7.51
C ASP A 116 -8.34 -12.93 -6.09
N ALA A 117 -8.50 -14.24 -5.88
CA ALA A 117 -8.28 -14.85 -4.56
C ALA A 117 -6.83 -14.70 -4.10
N VAL A 118 -5.85 -14.64 -5.03
CA VAL A 118 -4.44 -14.35 -4.72
C VAL A 118 -4.30 -12.94 -4.16
N ILE A 119 -4.98 -11.96 -4.76
CA ILE A 119 -4.95 -10.56 -4.32
C ILE A 119 -5.63 -10.41 -2.96
N ASP A 120 -6.78 -11.06 -2.75
CA ASP A 120 -7.44 -11.11 -1.45
C ASP A 120 -6.56 -11.77 -0.38
N GLY A 121 -5.90 -12.87 -0.74
CA GLY A 121 -4.95 -13.56 0.13
C GLY A 121 -3.78 -12.67 0.52
N TRP A 122 -3.23 -11.92 -0.44
CA TRP A 122 -2.13 -11.00 -0.19
C TRP A 122 -2.53 -9.82 0.70
N ILE A 123 -3.69 -9.19 0.43
CA ILE A 123 -4.14 -8.01 1.19
C ILE A 123 -4.63 -8.38 2.58
N PHE A 124 -5.47 -9.42 2.71
CA PHE A 124 -6.17 -9.69 3.97
C PHE A 124 -5.54 -10.79 4.82
N ALA A 125 -4.82 -11.75 4.23
CA ALA A 125 -4.33 -12.93 4.93
C ALA A 125 -2.80 -13.01 5.05
N ALA A 126 -2.03 -12.42 4.14
CA ALA A 126 -0.58 -12.33 4.29
C ALA A 126 -0.24 -11.23 5.32
N SER A 127 0.52 -11.58 6.35
CA SER A 127 0.98 -10.60 7.36
C SER A 127 2.29 -9.93 6.95
N SER A 128 3.16 -10.65 6.22
CA SER A 128 4.41 -10.18 5.64
C SER A 128 4.97 -11.24 4.68
N GLY A 129 6.03 -10.93 3.94
CA GLY A 129 6.82 -11.95 3.22
C GLY A 129 6.19 -12.50 1.94
N ALA A 130 4.99 -12.07 1.56
CA ALA A 130 4.33 -12.53 0.34
C ALA A 130 4.91 -11.91 -0.95
N ILE A 131 5.68 -10.82 -0.87
CA ILE A 131 6.39 -10.26 -2.04
C ILE A 131 7.68 -11.04 -2.26
N ASP A 132 7.83 -11.56 -3.48
CA ASP A 132 9.04 -12.24 -3.91
C ASP A 132 10.00 -11.28 -4.62
N CYS A 133 9.64 -10.78 -5.81
CA CYS A 133 10.49 -9.88 -6.59
C CYS A 133 9.80 -8.54 -6.89
N VAL A 134 10.62 -7.50 -7.06
CA VAL A 134 10.16 -6.16 -7.48
C VAL A 134 11.07 -5.63 -8.58
N TRP A 135 10.48 -5.14 -9.67
CA TRP A 135 11.12 -4.39 -10.72
C TRP A 135 10.66 -2.94 -10.66
N ALA A 136 11.61 -2.02 -10.80
CA ALA A 136 11.34 -0.59 -10.93
C ALA A 136 12.00 -0.07 -12.20
N GLY A 137 11.20 0.39 -13.16
CA GLY A 137 11.66 0.83 -14.47
C GLY A 137 12.41 -0.25 -15.25
N GLY A 138 12.01 -1.52 -15.10
CA GLY A 138 12.65 -2.67 -15.74
C GLY A 138 13.86 -3.23 -15.00
N HIS A 139 14.33 -2.59 -13.92
CA HIS A 139 15.43 -3.10 -13.12
C HIS A 139 14.91 -3.91 -11.93
N LYS A 140 15.32 -5.18 -11.84
CA LYS A 140 15.06 -6.00 -10.63
C LYS A 140 15.81 -5.39 -9.45
N VAL A 141 15.07 -4.97 -8.42
CA VAL A 141 15.61 -4.30 -7.22
C VAL A 141 15.41 -5.11 -5.94
N VAL A 142 14.39 -5.98 -5.93
CA VAL A 142 14.10 -6.95 -4.87
C VAL A 142 14.06 -8.34 -5.47
N GLU A 143 14.66 -9.30 -4.77
CA GLU A 143 14.65 -10.73 -5.10
C GLU A 143 14.53 -11.53 -3.80
N GLY A 144 13.64 -12.54 -3.76
CA GLY A 144 13.38 -13.32 -2.55
C GLY A 144 12.99 -12.46 -1.34
N GLY A 145 12.18 -11.41 -1.56
CA GLY A 145 11.74 -10.47 -0.52
C GLY A 145 12.85 -9.56 0.02
N ARG A 146 14.03 -9.52 -0.60
CA ARG A 146 15.19 -8.74 -0.14
C ARG A 146 15.67 -7.73 -1.20
N HIS A 147 15.64 -6.44 -0.83
CA HIS A 147 16.23 -5.40 -1.66
C HIS A 147 17.76 -5.50 -1.72
N LYS A 148 18.36 -5.30 -2.90
CA LYS A 148 19.81 -5.43 -3.13
C LYS A 148 20.68 -4.54 -2.23
N LEU A 149 20.17 -3.36 -1.84
CA LEU A 149 20.86 -2.41 -0.95
C LEU A 149 20.44 -2.50 0.53
N ARG A 150 19.65 -3.50 0.93
CA ARG A 150 19.01 -3.54 2.27
C ARG A 150 20.01 -3.40 3.41
N GLN A 151 21.14 -4.10 3.34
CA GLN A 151 22.15 -4.09 4.41
C GLN A 151 22.82 -2.73 4.54
N ALA A 152 23.41 -2.22 3.46
CA ALA A 152 24.09 -0.92 3.45
C ALA A 152 23.14 0.23 3.87
N ALA A 153 21.89 0.21 3.41
CA ALA A 153 20.89 1.20 3.81
C ALA A 153 20.56 1.11 5.31
N ARG A 154 20.41 -0.11 5.86
CA ARG A 154 20.14 -0.34 7.29
C ARG A 154 21.26 0.19 8.16
N GLU A 155 22.51 -0.09 7.81
CA GLU A 155 23.68 0.35 8.59
C GLU A 155 23.78 1.87 8.63
N ARG A 156 23.64 2.53 7.47
CA ARG A 156 23.63 4.00 7.35
C ARG A 156 22.47 4.63 8.11
N PHE A 157 21.28 4.06 8.00
CA PHE A 157 20.10 4.52 8.74
C PHE A 157 20.33 4.43 10.25
N ASN A 158 20.78 3.28 10.76
CA ASN A 158 21.04 3.09 12.18
C ASN A 158 22.15 4.02 12.72
N ALA A 159 23.17 4.32 11.91
CA ALA A 159 24.18 5.31 12.27
C ALA A 159 23.59 6.73 12.36
N ALA A 160 22.75 7.12 11.39
CA ALA A 160 22.09 8.42 11.40
C ALA A 160 21.14 8.57 12.60
N VAL A 161 20.33 7.54 12.90
CA VAL A 161 19.42 7.52 14.06
C VAL A 161 20.21 7.67 15.36
N ARG A 162 21.28 6.88 15.56
CA ARG A 162 22.12 7.00 16.76
C ARG A 162 22.70 8.40 16.95
N ARG A 163 23.10 9.07 15.85
CA ARG A 163 23.58 10.45 15.90
C ARG A 163 22.50 11.46 16.27
N LEU A 164 21.24 11.23 15.89
CA LEU A 164 20.13 12.14 16.18
C LEU A 164 19.61 12.01 17.62
N PHE A 165 19.85 10.87 18.27
CA PHE A 165 19.46 10.60 19.66
C PHE A 165 20.61 10.72 20.67
N ALA A 166 21.82 11.08 20.22
CA ALA A 166 22.97 11.39 21.07
C ALA A 166 22.95 12.88 21.46
#